data_AF-A0A562DGZ8-F1
#
_entry.id   AF-A0A562DGZ8-F1
#
_cell.length_a   1.000
_cell.length_b   1.000
_cell.length_c   1.000
_cell.angle_alpha   90.00
_cell.angle_beta   90.00
_cell.angle_gamma   90.00
#
_symmetry.space_group_name_H-M   'P 1'
#
loop_
_entity.id
_entity.type
_entity.pdbx_description
1 polymer ?
#
loop_
_entity_poly.entity_id
_entity_poly.type
_entity_poly.pdbx_seq_one_letter_code
_entity_poly.pdbx_strand_id
1 'polypeptide(L)'
;MLRLFDRRRGGWRGQREIHEAASVDGPVRTLRGDLIHYPYRSLEQQLAKTQRYARMMAEHEFARGKRASWTKLVLSPAWRFWRGYVLRAGFLDGWRGLVYAYVRANYVRQKAIMLWLLQHGQPVADPPRE
;
A
#
# COMPACT_ATOMS: atom_id res chain seq x y z
N MET A 1 6.12 15.66 -3.93
CA MET A 1 4.83 15.60 -3.21
C MET A 1 4.75 16.80 -2.30
N LEU A 2 3.69 17.61 -2.42
CA LEU A 2 3.42 18.70 -1.49
C LEU A 2 3.10 18.10 -0.10
N ARG A 3 3.80 18.56 0.94
CA ARG A 3 3.70 17.98 2.30
C ARG A 3 2.97 18.88 3.29
N LEU A 4 3.06 20.20 3.08
CA LEU A 4 2.44 21.22 3.91
C LEU A 4 1.70 22.19 3.00
N PHE A 5 0.42 22.42 3.28
CA PHE A 5 -0.41 23.39 2.57
C PHE A 5 -1.57 23.85 3.45
N ASP A 6 -2.08 25.06 3.18
CA ASP A 6 -3.33 25.53 3.78
C ASP A 6 -4.50 24.79 3.13
N ARG A 7 -5.25 24.02 3.93
CA ARG A 7 -6.40 23.22 3.49
C ARG A 7 -7.54 24.06 2.92
N ARG A 8 -7.57 25.37 3.17
CA ARG A 8 -8.56 26.30 2.61
C ARG A 8 -8.18 26.76 1.20
N ARG A 9 -6.91 26.64 0.82
CA ARG A 9 -6.33 27.12 -0.45
C ARG A 9 -5.72 26.00 -1.29
N GLY A 10 -6.11 24.77 -0.99
CA GLY A 10 -5.61 23.58 -1.67
C GLY A 10 -6.30 22.33 -1.18
N GLY A 11 -6.18 21.28 -1.96
CA GLY A 11 -6.83 20.02 -1.71
C GLY A 11 -6.27 18.91 -2.58
N TRP A 12 -6.71 17.69 -2.29
CA TRP A 12 -6.44 16.55 -3.15
C TRP A 12 -7.24 16.72 -4.43
N ARG A 13 -6.55 16.90 -5.56
CA ARG A 13 -7.16 16.98 -6.88
C ARG A 13 -6.68 15.77 -7.67
N GLY A 14 -7.58 14.84 -7.95
CA GLY A 14 -7.31 13.63 -8.72
C GLY A 14 -8.54 12.74 -8.80
N GLN A 15 -8.74 12.06 -9.93
CA GLN A 15 -9.86 11.12 -10.12
C GLN A 15 -9.54 9.70 -9.61
N ARG A 16 -8.33 9.46 -9.09
CA ARG A 16 -7.84 8.13 -8.71
C ARG A 16 -7.37 8.11 -7.27
N GLU A 17 -8.02 7.30 -6.44
CA GLU A 17 -7.74 7.12 -5.00
C GLU A 17 -6.27 6.75 -4.67
N ILE A 18 -5.53 6.17 -5.61
CA ILE A 18 -4.20 5.58 -5.37
C ILE A 18 -3.06 6.57 -5.68
N HIS A 19 -3.34 7.64 -6.43
CA HIS A 19 -2.34 8.62 -6.89
C HIS A 19 -2.79 10.07 -6.76
N GLU A 20 -3.70 10.37 -5.83
CA GLU A 20 -4.07 11.76 -5.57
C GLU A 20 -2.83 12.55 -5.15
N ALA A 21 -2.61 13.69 -5.81
CA ALA A 21 -1.61 14.66 -5.42
C ALA A 21 -2.33 15.87 -4.82
N ALA A 22 -1.81 16.37 -3.70
CA ALA A 22 -2.25 17.64 -3.17
C ALA A 22 -1.82 18.76 -4.13
N SER A 23 -2.78 19.61 -4.48
CA SER A 23 -2.57 20.82 -5.30
C SER A 23 -3.00 22.06 -4.51
N VAL A 24 -2.35 23.18 -4.76
CA VAL A 24 -2.62 24.46 -4.10
C VAL A 24 -2.76 25.56 -5.12
N ASP A 25 -3.63 26.52 -4.80
CA ASP A 25 -3.82 27.71 -5.61
C ASP A 25 -2.83 28.78 -5.10
N GLY A 26 -1.59 28.74 -5.61
CA GLY A 26 -0.53 29.68 -5.24
C GLY A 26 0.90 29.15 -5.45
N PRO A 27 1.92 29.96 -5.10
CA PRO A 27 3.31 29.59 -5.27
C PRO A 27 3.72 28.46 -4.31
N VAL A 28 4.38 27.43 -4.84
CA VAL A 28 4.99 26.35 -4.05
C VAL A 28 6.47 26.67 -3.84
N ARG A 29 6.95 26.56 -2.60
CA ARG A 29 8.35 26.74 -2.24
C ARG A 29 8.88 25.57 -1.42
N THR A 30 10.18 25.36 -1.45
CA THR A 30 10.88 24.37 -0.62
C THR A 30 11.22 25.01 0.72
N LEU A 31 10.70 24.44 1.81
CA LEU A 31 11.11 24.79 3.16
C LEU A 31 12.43 24.09 3.50
N ARG A 32 13.37 24.80 4.14
CA ARG A 32 14.61 24.20 4.64
C ARG A 32 14.34 23.47 5.96
N GLY A 33 14.90 22.28 6.11
CA GLY A 33 14.78 21.44 7.31
C GLY A 33 14.19 20.06 7.02
N ASP A 34 14.18 19.22 8.04
CA ASP A 34 13.69 17.85 7.95
C ASP A 34 12.22 17.73 8.39
N LEU A 35 11.44 16.98 7.62
CA LEU A 35 10.09 16.60 7.99
C LEU A 35 10.08 15.10 8.34
N ILE A 36 10.15 14.80 9.62
CA ILE A 36 10.03 13.43 10.11
C ILE A 36 8.57 13.00 9.98
N HIS A 37 8.29 12.10 9.05
CA HIS A 37 6.94 11.62 8.78
C HIS A 37 6.76 10.20 9.32
N TYR A 38 5.92 10.06 10.35
CA TYR A 38 5.46 8.76 10.84
C TYR A 38 4.12 8.41 10.16
N PRO A 39 4.11 7.55 9.13
CA PRO A 39 2.91 7.26 8.34
C PRO A 39 1.84 6.45 9.10
N TYR A 40 2.21 5.88 10.25
CA TYR A 40 1.37 5.00 11.08
C TYR A 40 1.63 5.30 12.56
N ARG A 41 0.57 5.20 13.37
CA ARG A 41 0.56 5.36 14.83
C ARG A 41 0.69 4.03 15.57
N SER A 42 0.26 2.93 14.94
CA SER A 42 0.29 1.58 15.49
C SER A 42 0.42 0.53 14.38
N LEU A 43 0.80 -0.70 14.75
CA LEU A 43 0.83 -1.83 13.83
C LEU A 43 -0.57 -2.15 13.29
N GLU A 44 -1.60 -2.09 14.13
CA GLU A 44 -2.99 -2.28 13.71
C GLU A 44 -3.40 -1.27 12.63
N GLN A 45 -3.11 0.02 12.85
CA GLN A 45 -3.39 1.05 11.86
C GLN A 45 -2.62 0.79 10.55
N GLN A 46 -1.36 0.35 10.65
CA GLN A 46 -0.57 -0.01 9.50
C GLN A 46 -1.18 -1.18 8.73
N LEU A 47 -1.60 -2.25 9.41
CA LEU A 47 -2.19 -3.43 8.79
C LEU A 47 -3.52 -3.10 8.12
N ALA A 48 -4.42 -2.39 8.81
CA ALA A 48 -5.72 -1.97 8.25
C ALA A 48 -5.53 -1.10 7.00
N LYS A 49 -4.62 -0.11 7.06
CA LYS A 49 -4.30 0.73 5.90
C LYS A 49 -3.74 -0.11 4.76
N THR A 50 -2.78 -0.99 5.05
CA THR A 50 -2.13 -1.85 4.05
C THR A 50 -3.11 -2.81 3.39
N GLN A 51 -4.07 -3.36 4.14
CA GLN A 51 -5.14 -4.21 3.60
C GLN A 51 -6.04 -3.43 2.64
N ARG A 52 -6.44 -2.19 3.00
CA ARG A 52 -7.21 -1.32 2.10
C ARG A 52 -6.46 -1.05 0.79
N TYR A 53 -5.17 -0.74 0.87
CA TYR A 53 -4.34 -0.55 -0.34
C TYR A 53 -4.18 -1.84 -1.15
N ALA A 54 -4.04 -3.01 -0.50
CA ALA A 54 -3.96 -4.29 -1.20
C ALA A 54 -5.25 -4.56 -1.99
N ARG A 55 -6.42 -4.26 -1.40
CA ARG A 55 -7.72 -4.36 -2.08
C ARG A 55 -7.81 -3.43 -3.29
N MET A 56 -7.57 -2.13 -3.10
CA MET A 56 -7.61 -1.14 -4.20
C MET A 56 -6.68 -1.54 -5.36
N MET A 57 -5.49 -2.06 -5.04
CA MET A 57 -4.56 -2.54 -6.05
C MET A 57 -5.03 -3.83 -6.73
N ALA A 58 -5.69 -4.74 -6.02
CA ALA A 58 -6.26 -5.94 -6.60
C ALA A 58 -7.40 -5.60 -7.58
N GLU A 59 -8.33 -4.74 -7.16
CA GLU A 59 -9.43 -4.22 -7.99
C GLU A 59 -8.89 -3.49 -9.23
N HIS A 60 -7.88 -2.63 -9.05
CA HIS A 60 -7.25 -1.92 -10.16
C HIS A 60 -6.60 -2.86 -11.18
N GLU A 61 -5.85 -3.86 -10.71
CA GLU A 61 -5.19 -4.83 -11.59
C GLU A 61 -6.22 -5.74 -12.29
N PHE A 62 -7.27 -6.12 -11.58
CA PHE A 62 -8.38 -6.90 -12.12
C PHE A 62 -9.12 -6.16 -13.24
N ALA A 63 -9.45 -4.89 -13.02
CA ALA A 63 -10.09 -4.02 -14.02
C ALA A 63 -9.23 -3.84 -15.29
N ARG A 64 -7.90 -4.03 -15.18
CA ARG A 64 -6.96 -4.01 -16.31
C ARG A 64 -6.78 -5.38 -16.98
N GLY A 65 -7.61 -6.35 -16.62
CA GLY A 65 -7.57 -7.71 -17.19
C GLY A 65 -6.47 -8.60 -16.60
N LYS A 66 -5.73 -8.15 -15.57
CA LYS A 66 -4.72 -9.02 -14.95
C LYS A 66 -5.40 -10.13 -14.15
N ARG A 67 -4.77 -11.29 -14.16
CA ARG A 67 -5.20 -12.50 -13.46
C ARG A 67 -4.11 -12.99 -12.53
N ALA A 68 -4.51 -13.66 -11.46
CA ALA A 68 -3.58 -14.29 -10.54
C ALA A 68 -3.34 -15.75 -10.97
N SER A 69 -2.11 -16.22 -10.86
CA SER A 69 -1.76 -17.63 -11.00
C SER A 69 -1.46 -18.23 -9.62
N TRP A 70 -1.60 -19.54 -9.47
CA TRP A 70 -1.25 -20.24 -8.22
C TRP A 70 0.21 -19.98 -7.81
N THR A 71 1.11 -19.98 -8.80
CA THR A 71 2.52 -19.62 -8.61
C THR A 71 2.66 -18.21 -8.06
N LYS A 72 1.90 -17.24 -8.58
CA LYS A 72 1.93 -15.86 -8.10
C LYS A 72 1.35 -15.71 -6.70
N LEU A 73 0.38 -16.55 -6.32
CA LEU A 73 -0.24 -16.54 -5.01
C LEU A 73 0.74 -16.99 -3.91
N VAL A 74 1.50 -18.06 -4.16
CA VAL A 74 2.41 -18.67 -3.17
C VAL A 74 3.83 -18.08 -3.26
N LEU A 75 4.41 -18.02 -4.47
CA LEU A 75 5.82 -17.63 -4.63
C LEU A 75 6.04 -16.13 -4.48
N SER A 76 5.10 -15.27 -4.90
CA SER A 76 5.29 -13.82 -4.80
C SER A 76 5.48 -13.32 -3.36
N PRO A 77 4.66 -13.72 -2.35
CA PRO A 77 4.87 -13.27 -0.98
C PRO A 77 6.16 -13.88 -0.38
N ALA A 78 6.45 -15.16 -0.66
CA ALA A 78 7.69 -15.80 -0.20
C ALA A 78 8.93 -15.08 -0.77
N TRP A 79 8.95 -14.83 -2.07
CA TRP A 79 10.00 -14.05 -2.73
C TRP A 79 10.10 -12.63 -2.15
N ARG A 80 8.96 -11.99 -1.88
CA ARG A 80 8.94 -10.64 -1.29
C ARG A 80 9.59 -10.59 0.09
N PHE A 81 9.37 -11.62 0.90
CA PHE A 81 10.01 -11.82 2.19
C PHE A 81 11.51 -12.05 2.03
N TRP A 82 11.91 -13.09 1.30
CA TRP A 82 13.32 -13.46 1.10
C TRP A 82 14.16 -12.30 0.55
N ARG A 83 13.64 -11.61 -0.48
CA ARG A 83 14.30 -10.43 -1.04
C ARG A 83 14.40 -9.27 -0.04
N GLY A 84 13.41 -9.10 0.83
CA GLY A 84 13.40 -8.04 1.83
C GLY A 84 14.32 -8.34 3.00
N TYR A 85 14.36 -9.59 3.45
CA TYR A 85 15.09 -10.00 4.64
C TYR A 85 16.56 -10.28 4.32
N VAL A 86 16.84 -11.05 3.26
CA VAL A 86 18.20 -11.49 2.91
C VAL A 86 18.86 -10.54 1.92
N LEU A 87 18.28 -10.37 0.72
CA LEU A 87 18.92 -9.58 -0.35
C LEU A 87 19.02 -8.08 -0.05
N ARG A 88 18.18 -7.58 0.86
CA ARG A 88 18.25 -6.19 1.34
C ARG A 88 18.83 -6.07 2.74
N ALA A 89 19.46 -7.14 3.23
CA ALA A 89 20.10 -7.19 4.54
C ALA A 89 19.19 -6.74 5.70
N GLY A 90 17.88 -6.96 5.59
CA GLY A 90 16.93 -6.66 6.67
C GLY A 90 17.21 -7.45 7.95
N PHE A 91 17.92 -8.58 7.87
CA PHE A 91 18.41 -9.29 9.05
C PHE A 91 19.38 -8.45 9.91
N LEU A 92 20.06 -7.43 9.34
CA LEU A 92 20.92 -6.51 10.09
C LEU A 92 20.14 -5.62 11.05
N ASP A 93 18.84 -5.40 10.79
CA ASP A 93 17.93 -4.67 11.68
C ASP A 93 17.37 -5.57 12.82
N GLY A 94 17.85 -6.81 12.93
CA GLY A 94 17.41 -7.80 13.90
C GLY A 94 15.92 -8.12 13.78
N TRP A 95 15.22 -8.17 14.92
CA TRP A 95 13.80 -8.51 14.97
C TRP A 95 12.91 -7.50 14.24
N ARG A 96 13.33 -6.22 14.15
CA ARG A 96 12.56 -5.16 13.48
C ARG A 96 12.51 -5.40 11.98
N GLY A 97 13.63 -5.79 11.38
CA GLY A 97 13.71 -6.13 9.97
C GLY A 97 12.92 -7.38 9.62
N LEU A 98 12.89 -8.37 10.52
CA LEU A 98 12.02 -9.55 10.40
C LEU A 98 10.55 -9.15 10.35
N VAL A 99 10.07 -8.38 11.33
CA VAL A 99 8.68 -7.88 11.38
C VAL A 99 8.33 -7.09 10.12
N TYR A 100 9.22 -6.19 9.69
CA TYR A 100 9.03 -5.42 8.47
C TYR A 100 8.91 -6.31 7.22
N ALA A 101 9.78 -7.31 7.08
CA ALA A 101 9.73 -8.25 5.97
C ALA A 101 8.40 -9.03 5.94
N TYR A 102 7.90 -9.48 7.11
CA TYR A 102 6.61 -10.14 7.24
C TYR A 102 5.44 -9.23 6.86
N VAL A 103 5.39 -8.00 7.36
CA VAL A 103 4.33 -7.04 7.03
C VAL A 103 4.31 -6.74 5.53
N ARG A 104 5.48 -6.57 4.91
CA ARG A 104 5.59 -6.35 3.45
C ARG A 104 5.19 -7.57 2.63
N ALA A 105 5.51 -8.78 3.09
CA ALA A 105 5.09 -10.02 2.44
C ALA A 105 3.57 -10.22 2.56
N ASN A 106 2.99 -9.91 3.72
CA ASN A 106 1.55 -9.98 3.95
C ASN A 106 0.77 -9.07 2.98
N TYR A 107 1.25 -7.86 2.71
CA TYR A 107 0.65 -7.00 1.68
C TYR A 107 0.57 -7.68 0.30
N VAL A 108 1.67 -8.28 -0.15
CA VAL A 108 1.72 -8.98 -1.45
C VAL A 108 0.79 -10.18 -1.45
N ARG A 109 0.75 -10.93 -0.34
CA ARG A 109 -0.16 -12.06 -0.14
C ARG A 109 -1.62 -11.63 -0.24
N GLN A 110 -2.04 -10.63 0.55
CA GLN A 110 -3.42 -10.13 0.55
C GLN A 110 -3.84 -9.64 -0.84
N LYS A 111 -3.00 -8.85 -1.51
CA LYS A 111 -3.27 -8.39 -2.89
C LYS A 111 -3.46 -9.55 -3.86
N ALA A 112 -2.59 -10.56 -3.79
CA ALA A 112 -2.66 -11.71 -4.69
C ALA A 112 -3.92 -12.56 -4.44
N ILE A 113 -4.29 -12.78 -3.18
CA ILE A 113 -5.53 -13.48 -2.79
C ILE A 113 -6.76 -12.70 -3.26
N MET A 114 -6.83 -11.40 -2.99
CA MET A 114 -7.96 -10.57 -3.42
C MET A 114 -8.10 -10.56 -4.95
N LEU A 115 -6.98 -10.47 -5.69
CA LEU A 115 -7.01 -10.56 -7.15
C LEU A 115 -7.52 -11.93 -7.63
N TRP A 116 -7.12 -13.01 -6.96
CA TRP A 116 -7.60 -14.36 -7.25
C TRP A 116 -9.11 -14.49 -7.00
N LEU A 117 -9.60 -13.99 -5.86
CA LEU A 117 -11.02 -14.01 -5.51
C LEU A 117 -11.86 -13.22 -6.51
N LEU A 118 -11.44 -12.00 -6.87
CA LEU A 118 -12.10 -11.17 -7.90
C LEU A 118 -12.19 -11.89 -9.24
N GLN A 119 -11.12 -12.60 -9.63
CA GLN A 119 -11.12 -13.42 -10.85
C GLN A 119 -12.15 -14.54 -10.86
N HIS A 120 -12.56 -15.03 -9.69
CA HIS A 120 -13.57 -16.09 -9.53
C HIS A 120 -14.93 -15.54 -9.07
N GLY A 121 -15.17 -14.23 -9.23
CA GLY A 121 -16.45 -13.60 -8.90
C GLY A 121 -16.77 -13.53 -7.41
N GLN A 122 -15.75 -13.68 -6.54
CA GLN A 122 -15.94 -13.64 -5.09
C GLN A 122 -15.75 -12.22 -4.55
N PRO A 123 -16.57 -11.79 -3.57
CA PRO A 123 -16.43 -10.49 -2.94
C PRO A 123 -15.13 -10.42 -2.11
N VAL A 124 -14.50 -9.23 -2.08
CA VAL A 124 -13.27 -8.95 -1.32
C VAL A 124 -13.42 -7.83 -0.30
N ALA A 125 -14.64 -7.32 -0.15
CA ALA A 125 -15.02 -6.30 0.81
C ALA A 125 -16.45 -6.54 1.28
N ASP A 126 -16.73 -6.13 2.50
CA ASP A 126 -18.09 -6.14 3.03
C ASP A 126 -18.98 -5.22 2.19
N PRO A 127 -20.27 -5.59 2.02
CA PRO A 127 -21.23 -4.67 1.44
C PRO A 127 -21.32 -3.39 2.29
N PRO A 128 -21.69 -2.24 1.69
CA PRO A 128 -21.96 -1.02 2.44
C PRO A 128 -22.96 -1.33 3.56
N ARG A 129 -22.72 -0.83 4.77
CA ARG A 129 -23.71 -0.91 5.84
C ARG A 129 -24.86 0.04 5.50
N GLU A 130 -26.09 -0.46 5.57
CA GLU A 130 -27.34 0.30 5.44
C GLU A 130 -27.46 1.39 6.53
#